data_AF-A0A1S3Y8T1-F1
#
_entry.id   AF-A0A1S3Y8T1-F1
#
_cell.length_a   1.000
_cell.length_b   1.000
_cell.length_c   1.000
_cell.angle_alpha   90.00
_cell.angle_beta   90.00
_cell.angle_gamma   90.00
#
_symmetry.space_group_name_H-M   'P 1'
#
loop_
_entity.id
_entity.type
_entity.pdbx_description
1 polymer ?
#
loop_
_entity_poly.entity_id
_entity_poly.type
_entity_poly.pdbx_seq_one_letter_code
_entity_poly.pdbx_strand_id
1 'polypeptide(L)'
;MGKNKQLSVHILEVTVVALLFLLVADCRPQNGRRLTIMPDVKLEIQPNDVTISNGFVNVTLSKPDGLITGISYGGINNILDTKLVETDRGYWISVWNLTGHGTARKQLSATSFEIISNNGNTTEISFKRIWNSSQTDEPPLDFDRRFHYMAVSDERQRVMPTQEDREKGKVLGFKEAVLLTNPANPDLKGEVDDKYFYANDNIKDKVHGWVCSNPPVGFWMINPRNEFRTGGPFKQDLTSHVGPTVLSVFFSTHYAGEDLAIKFQHGEAWKKVVGPVFVYLNSDASAKENPSILWTDAKKRMNQEVASWPYEFPLSQDYIKSNQRGTVTGQLFVNDWFINKRDVPASNAYIGLAPPGDAGSWQIENK
;
A
#
# COMPACT_ATOMS: atom_id res chain seq x y z
N MET A 1 -22.35 51.76 1.30
CA MET A 1 -20.93 52.18 1.25
C MET A 1 -20.21 51.51 2.43
N GLY A 2 -19.19 50.69 2.18
CA GLY A 2 -18.42 49.98 3.23
C GLY A 2 -19.13 48.76 3.85
N LYS A 3 -18.49 47.61 4.07
CA LYS A 3 -17.14 47.16 3.69
C LYS A 3 -17.21 45.69 3.26
N ASN A 4 -16.56 45.35 2.14
CA ASN A 4 -16.27 43.96 1.81
C ASN A 4 -15.36 43.38 2.92
N LYS A 5 -15.86 42.44 3.72
CA LYS A 5 -14.98 41.53 4.46
C LYS A 5 -14.59 40.40 3.52
N GLN A 6 -13.55 40.67 2.74
CA GLN A 6 -12.82 39.65 2.00
C GLN A 6 -12.24 38.68 3.04
N LEU A 7 -12.81 37.47 3.14
CA LEU A 7 -12.29 36.44 4.03
C LEU A 7 -11.09 35.77 3.35
N SER A 8 -9.94 36.44 3.41
CA SER A 8 -8.66 35.88 2.97
C SER A 8 -8.23 34.77 3.93
N VAL A 9 -8.68 33.54 3.64
CA VAL A 9 -8.24 32.34 4.34
C VAL A 9 -6.89 31.92 3.78
N HIS A 10 -5.82 32.41 4.40
CA HIS A 10 -4.50 31.81 4.27
C HIS A 10 -4.40 30.69 5.33
N ILE A 11 -4.47 29.42 4.89
CA ILE A 11 -4.07 28.28 5.73
C ILE A 11 -2.73 27.78 5.21
N LEU A 12 -1.80 27.66 6.15
CA LEU A 12 -0.39 27.33 5.94
C LEU A 12 -0.21 25.81 5.98
N GLU A 13 0.68 25.29 5.13
CA GLU A 13 1.27 23.94 5.14
C GLU A 13 0.45 22.77 5.73
N VAL A 14 -0.29 22.06 4.86
CA VAL A 14 -0.42 20.60 5.02
C VAL A 14 0.72 19.97 4.23
N THR A 15 1.76 19.54 4.94
CA THR A 15 2.92 18.85 4.34
C THR A 15 2.83 17.36 4.67
N VAL A 16 2.37 16.56 3.70
CA VAL A 16 2.48 15.09 3.77
C VAL A 16 3.95 14.73 3.54
N VAL A 17 4.70 14.57 4.62
CA VAL A 17 6.14 14.25 4.57
C VAL A 17 6.33 12.74 4.41
N ALA A 18 7.04 12.36 3.34
CA ALA A 18 7.67 11.04 3.13
C ALA A 18 6.74 9.81 3.17
N LEU A 19 6.13 9.51 2.03
CA LEU A 19 5.87 8.11 1.63
C LEU A 19 7.21 7.48 1.22
N LEU A 20 7.84 6.75 2.13
CA LEU A 20 9.15 6.12 1.86
C LEU A 20 8.95 4.79 1.12
N PHE A 21 9.26 4.79 -0.18
CA PHE A 21 9.18 3.62 -1.05
C PHE A 21 10.50 2.88 -1.12
N LEU A 22 10.43 1.57 -0.88
CA LEU A 22 11.59 0.70 -0.89
C LEU A 22 11.34 -0.47 -1.82
N LEU A 23 12.17 -0.53 -2.86
CA LEU A 23 12.19 -1.62 -3.81
C LEU A 23 13.41 -2.47 -3.55
N VAL A 24 13.17 -3.76 -3.34
CA VAL A 24 14.25 -4.75 -3.34
C VAL A 24 13.79 -5.92 -4.18
N ALA A 25 14.68 -6.41 -5.04
CA ALA A 25 14.48 -7.64 -5.78
C ALA A 25 15.51 -8.68 -5.34
N ASP A 26 15.10 -9.94 -5.23
CA ASP A 26 16.05 -11.06 -5.18
C ASP A 26 16.07 -11.72 -6.57
N CYS A 27 16.99 -11.24 -7.41
CA CYS A 27 17.20 -11.84 -8.73
C CYS A 27 17.92 -13.19 -8.60
N ARG A 28 17.18 -14.26 -8.87
CA ARG A 28 17.76 -15.48 -9.44
C ARG A 28 17.79 -15.31 -10.96
N PRO A 29 18.95 -14.98 -11.59
CA PRO A 29 19.07 -15.07 -13.04
C PRO A 29 18.76 -16.50 -13.51
N GLN A 30 18.41 -16.67 -14.79
CA GLN A 30 17.90 -17.93 -15.37
C GLN A 30 18.79 -19.18 -15.13
N ASN A 31 20.04 -19.02 -14.69
CA ASN A 31 20.97 -20.08 -14.33
C ASN A 31 21.03 -20.40 -12.80
N GLY A 32 20.07 -19.93 -12.00
CA GLY A 32 19.88 -20.34 -10.59
C GLY A 32 20.93 -19.85 -9.57
N ARG A 33 21.98 -19.14 -9.99
CA ARG A 33 23.00 -18.59 -9.07
C ARG A 33 22.62 -17.20 -8.58
N ARG A 34 22.43 -17.07 -7.26
CA ARG A 34 22.32 -15.78 -6.56
C ARG A 34 23.60 -14.97 -6.78
N LEU A 35 23.46 -13.68 -7.05
CA LEU A 35 24.60 -12.77 -7.21
C LEU A 35 25.30 -12.56 -5.87
N THR A 36 26.63 -12.63 -5.87
CA THR A 36 27.48 -12.43 -4.68
C THR A 36 27.84 -10.96 -4.44
N ILE A 37 27.62 -10.10 -5.43
CA ILE A 37 27.80 -8.64 -5.35
C ILE A 37 26.58 -8.01 -6.02
N MET A 38 25.88 -7.12 -5.31
CA MET A 38 24.82 -6.29 -5.87
C MET A 38 25.47 -5.06 -6.50
N PRO A 39 25.12 -4.67 -7.74
CA PRO A 39 25.60 -3.43 -8.35
C PRO A 39 25.08 -2.20 -7.61
N ASP A 40 25.87 -1.13 -7.65
CA ASP A 40 25.50 0.16 -7.08
C ASP A 40 24.14 0.65 -7.62
N VAL A 41 23.33 1.19 -6.71
CA VAL A 41 22.13 1.96 -7.02
C VAL A 41 22.55 3.25 -7.70
N LYS A 42 22.01 3.48 -8.90
CA LYS A 42 22.22 4.66 -9.74
C LYS A 42 20.95 5.47 -9.80
N LEU A 43 21.10 6.79 -9.74
CA LEU A 43 20.04 7.76 -9.90
C LEU A 43 20.28 8.54 -11.20
N GLU A 44 19.37 8.41 -12.16
CA GLU A 44 19.36 9.21 -13.38
C GLU A 44 18.23 10.25 -13.29
N ILE A 45 18.53 11.50 -13.62
CA ILE A 45 17.57 12.61 -13.51
C ILE A 45 17.46 13.29 -14.86
N GLN A 46 16.25 13.24 -15.42
CA GLN A 46 15.89 13.89 -16.68
C GLN A 46 15.00 15.12 -16.37
N PRO A 47 14.60 15.94 -17.37
CA PRO A 47 13.76 17.11 -17.11
C PRO A 47 12.43 16.76 -16.42
N ASN A 48 11.73 15.74 -16.92
CA ASN A 48 10.38 15.37 -16.52
C ASN A 48 10.31 14.08 -15.67
N ASP A 49 11.43 13.36 -15.51
CA ASP A 49 11.46 12.05 -14.88
C ASP A 49 12.72 11.84 -14.03
N VAL A 50 12.65 10.86 -13.13
CA VAL A 50 13.77 10.37 -12.34
C VAL A 50 13.74 8.84 -12.31
N THR A 51 14.87 8.20 -12.62
CA THR A 51 15.00 6.74 -12.63
C THR A 51 15.99 6.28 -11.57
N ILE A 52 15.53 5.45 -10.64
CA ILE A 52 16.37 4.69 -9.71
C ILE A 52 16.62 3.32 -10.33
N SER A 53 17.88 2.90 -10.44
CA SER A 53 18.25 1.63 -11.07
C SER A 53 19.38 0.92 -10.32
N ASN A 54 19.43 -0.41 -10.41
CA ASN A 54 20.60 -1.20 -9.96
C ASN A 54 21.05 -2.24 -11.02
N GLY A 55 20.61 -2.05 -12.27
CA GLY A 55 20.86 -2.99 -13.38
C GLY A 55 19.93 -4.22 -13.40
N PHE A 56 19.13 -4.46 -12.35
CA PHE A 56 18.16 -5.56 -12.28
C PHE A 56 16.71 -5.07 -12.17
N VAL A 57 16.51 -4.03 -11.37
CA VAL A 57 15.30 -3.22 -11.30
C VAL A 57 15.67 -1.82 -11.77
N ASN A 58 14.78 -1.22 -12.58
CA ASN A 58 14.76 0.22 -12.79
C ASN A 58 13.33 0.70 -12.48
N VAL A 59 13.21 1.79 -11.73
CA VAL A 59 11.92 2.41 -11.37
C VAL A 59 12.00 3.86 -11.79
N THR A 60 11.10 4.24 -12.68
CA THR A 60 10.98 5.59 -13.22
C THR A 60 9.77 6.25 -12.57
N LEU A 61 9.98 7.45 -12.04
CA LEU A 61 8.94 8.29 -11.48
C LEU A 61 8.90 9.63 -12.21
N SER A 62 7.69 10.17 -12.42
CA SER A 62 7.52 11.50 -12.98
C SER A 62 7.99 12.59 -12.01
N LYS A 63 8.47 13.70 -12.57
CA LYS A 63 9.07 14.82 -11.84
C LYS A 63 8.41 16.14 -12.29
N PRO A 64 7.83 16.93 -11.37
CA PRO A 64 7.92 16.81 -9.92
C PRO A 64 6.83 15.92 -9.27
N ASP A 65 5.97 15.28 -10.06
CA ASP A 65 4.71 14.71 -9.56
C ASP A 65 4.85 13.47 -8.65
N GLY A 66 5.92 12.69 -8.78
CA GLY A 66 6.17 11.50 -7.95
C GLY A 66 5.29 10.28 -8.25
N LEU A 67 4.71 10.21 -9.45
CA LEU A 67 3.93 9.06 -9.91
C LEU A 67 4.87 8.01 -10.49
N ILE A 68 4.60 6.72 -10.27
CA ILE A 68 5.42 5.64 -10.81
C ILE A 68 4.97 5.36 -12.25
N THR A 69 5.75 5.83 -13.23
CA THR A 69 5.44 5.73 -14.66
C THR A 69 5.97 4.44 -15.29
N GLY A 70 6.97 3.81 -14.66
CA GLY A 70 7.49 2.51 -15.07
C GLY A 70 8.28 1.77 -14.00
N ILE A 71 8.19 0.44 -14.02
CA ILE A 71 9.07 -0.46 -13.27
C ILE A 71 9.54 -1.55 -14.21
N SER A 72 10.83 -1.60 -14.54
CA SER A 72 11.43 -2.69 -15.31
C SER A 72 12.06 -3.72 -14.37
N TYR A 73 11.95 -5.01 -14.67
CA TYR A 73 12.52 -6.08 -13.85
C TYR A 73 12.89 -7.31 -14.67
N GLY A 74 14.07 -7.89 -14.43
CA GLY A 74 14.42 -9.23 -14.94
C GLY A 74 14.38 -9.38 -16.48
N GLY A 75 14.64 -8.29 -17.22
CA GLY A 75 14.53 -8.23 -18.68
C GLY A 75 13.16 -7.80 -19.22
N ILE A 76 12.20 -7.48 -18.36
CA ILE A 76 10.90 -6.90 -18.74
C ILE A 76 11.04 -5.38 -18.78
N ASN A 77 10.73 -4.77 -19.94
CA ASN A 77 10.85 -3.32 -20.14
C ASN A 77 9.98 -2.49 -19.18
N ASN A 78 8.73 -2.91 -18.93
CA ASN A 78 7.87 -2.31 -17.91
C ASN A 78 6.86 -3.37 -17.42
N ILE A 79 6.80 -3.66 -16.12
CA ILE A 79 5.83 -4.57 -15.49
C ILE A 79 4.50 -3.88 -15.20
N LEU A 80 4.51 -2.54 -15.11
CA LEU A 80 3.28 -1.75 -15.07
C LEU A 80 2.59 -1.79 -16.43
N ASP A 81 1.28 -1.61 -16.40
CA ASP A 81 0.43 -1.58 -17.59
C ASP A 81 0.77 -0.37 -18.49
N THR A 82 1.17 -0.66 -19.74
CA THR A 82 1.55 0.37 -20.71
C THR A 82 0.39 0.87 -21.57
N LYS A 83 -0.82 0.29 -21.47
CA LYS A 83 -2.03 0.80 -22.14
C LYS A 83 -2.60 2.01 -21.40
N LEU A 84 -2.43 2.03 -20.08
CA LEU A 84 -2.70 3.20 -19.25
C LEU A 84 -1.82 4.39 -19.65
N VAL A 85 -2.44 5.57 -19.60
CA VAL A 85 -1.72 6.85 -19.54
C VAL A 85 -0.76 6.83 -18.36
N GLU A 86 0.39 7.48 -18.50
CA GLU A 86 1.52 7.25 -17.57
C GLU A 86 1.20 7.64 -16.13
N THR A 87 0.28 8.59 -15.95
CA THR A 87 -0.23 9.07 -14.67
C THR A 87 -1.07 8.02 -13.90
N ASP A 88 -1.65 7.03 -14.58
CA ASP A 88 -2.55 6.03 -13.98
C ASP A 88 -1.86 4.69 -13.67
N ARG A 89 -0.56 4.55 -13.97
CA ARG A 89 0.18 3.27 -13.84
C ARG A 89 0.55 2.90 -12.40
N GLY A 90 0.84 3.91 -11.58
CA GLY A 90 1.20 3.74 -10.17
C GLY A 90 1.11 5.08 -9.45
N TYR A 91 0.04 5.28 -8.69
CA TYR A 91 -0.37 6.61 -8.27
C TYR A 91 -0.94 6.63 -6.84
N TRP A 92 -0.75 7.77 -6.18
CA TRP A 92 -1.25 8.04 -4.85
C TRP A 92 -2.64 8.66 -4.92
N ILE A 93 -3.55 8.23 -4.06
CA ILE A 93 -4.92 8.73 -4.02
C ILE A 93 -5.27 9.10 -2.58
N SER A 94 -5.87 10.26 -2.39
CA SER A 94 -6.66 10.55 -1.20
C SER A 94 -8.15 10.50 -1.55
N VAL A 95 -8.94 9.91 -0.66
CA VAL A 95 -10.40 9.88 -0.70
C VAL A 95 -10.89 10.43 0.62
N TRP A 96 -11.72 11.47 0.57
CA TRP A 96 -12.27 12.12 1.75
C TRP A 96 -13.67 12.64 1.47
N ASN A 97 -14.45 12.90 2.51
CA ASN A 97 -15.77 13.51 2.35
C ASN A 97 -15.68 15.03 2.53
N LEU A 98 -16.24 15.75 1.56
CA LEU A 98 -16.47 17.17 1.66
C LEU A 98 -17.81 17.40 2.38
N THR A 99 -17.79 18.17 3.47
CA THR A 99 -18.98 18.52 4.25
C THR A 99 -20.05 19.13 3.33
N GLY A 100 -21.18 18.44 3.16
CA GLY A 100 -22.29 18.86 2.30
C GLY A 100 -22.15 18.55 0.81
N HIS A 101 -21.03 17.99 0.34
CA HIS A 101 -20.76 17.77 -1.09
C HIS A 101 -20.41 16.31 -1.47
N GLY A 102 -20.43 15.37 -0.51
CA GLY A 102 -20.19 13.95 -0.76
C GLY A 102 -18.71 13.57 -0.82
N THR A 103 -18.41 12.39 -1.36
CA THR A 103 -17.06 11.83 -1.40
C THR A 103 -16.25 12.39 -2.57
N ALA A 104 -15.12 13.02 -2.28
CA ALA A 104 -14.11 13.44 -3.24
C ALA A 104 -12.98 12.40 -3.33
N ARG A 105 -12.48 12.17 -4.55
CA ARG A 105 -11.28 11.36 -4.83
C ARG A 105 -10.31 12.23 -5.60
N LYS A 106 -9.03 12.25 -5.20
CA LYS A 106 -7.99 13.01 -5.91
C LYS A 106 -6.67 12.29 -5.92
N GLN A 107 -6.03 12.30 -7.09
CA GLN A 107 -4.65 11.86 -7.26
C GLN A 107 -3.67 12.87 -6.63
N LEU A 108 -2.74 12.36 -5.83
CA LEU A 108 -1.74 13.15 -5.15
C LEU A 108 -0.46 13.24 -5.99
N SER A 109 -0.44 14.16 -6.96
CA SER A 109 0.81 14.62 -7.59
C SER A 109 1.53 15.59 -6.65
N ALA A 110 2.84 15.45 -6.49
CA ALA A 110 3.69 16.40 -5.82
C ALA A 110 3.99 17.64 -6.69
N THR A 111 4.54 18.69 -6.07
CA THR A 111 4.88 19.96 -6.75
C THR A 111 6.38 20.28 -6.65
N SER A 112 7.15 19.43 -5.98
CA SER A 112 8.60 19.57 -5.83
C SER A 112 9.25 18.21 -5.59
N PHE A 113 10.48 18.08 -6.08
CA PHE A 113 11.33 16.89 -5.99
C PHE A 113 12.67 17.27 -5.37
N GLU A 114 13.19 16.41 -4.50
CA GLU A 114 14.47 16.58 -3.81
C GLU A 114 15.20 15.23 -3.68
N ILE A 115 16.54 15.25 -3.77
CA ILE A 115 17.37 14.08 -3.48
C ILE A 115 17.80 14.19 -2.02
N ILE A 116 17.41 13.23 -1.18
CA ILE A 116 17.77 13.19 0.24
C ILE A 116 19.11 12.47 0.41
N SER A 117 19.32 11.36 -0.31
CA SER A 117 20.63 10.71 -0.42
C SER A 117 20.77 9.90 -1.72
N ASN A 118 22.01 9.73 -2.15
CA ASN A 118 22.41 8.79 -3.20
C ASN A 118 23.88 8.43 -2.93
N ASN A 119 24.14 7.21 -2.47
CA ASN A 119 25.47 6.79 -1.99
C ASN A 119 25.98 5.47 -2.61
N GLY A 120 25.32 4.99 -3.67
CA GLY A 120 25.62 3.70 -4.31
C GLY A 120 25.02 2.48 -3.62
N ASN A 121 24.85 2.47 -2.28
CA ASN A 121 24.12 1.41 -1.59
C ASN A 121 22.61 1.71 -1.50
N THR A 122 22.26 2.98 -1.28
CA THR A 122 20.89 3.46 -1.12
C THR A 122 20.70 4.79 -1.84
N THR A 123 19.47 5.00 -2.32
CA THR A 123 18.98 6.27 -2.85
C THR A 123 17.65 6.59 -2.19
N GLU A 124 17.57 7.76 -1.55
CA GLU A 124 16.35 8.31 -0.96
C GLU A 124 16.01 9.61 -1.71
N ILE A 125 14.81 9.67 -2.29
CA ILE A 125 14.26 10.85 -2.96
C ILE A 125 12.95 11.24 -2.30
N SER A 126 12.65 12.53 -2.29
CA SER A 126 11.45 13.11 -1.67
C SER A 126 10.63 13.84 -2.71
N PHE A 127 9.32 13.60 -2.68
CA PHE A 127 8.32 14.31 -3.45
C PHE A 127 7.38 15.01 -2.46
N LYS A 128 7.25 16.34 -2.59
CA LYS A 128 6.49 17.17 -1.64
C LYS A 128 5.42 17.97 -2.36
N ARG A 129 4.21 17.99 -1.79
CA ARG A 129 3.07 18.83 -2.21
C ARG A 129 2.65 19.71 -1.04
N ILE A 130 2.34 20.98 -1.30
CA ILE A 130 1.55 21.81 -0.39
C ILE A 130 0.09 21.74 -0.84
N TRP A 131 -0.83 21.52 0.10
CA TRP A 131 -2.26 21.43 -0.22
C TRP A 131 -2.85 22.76 -0.71
N ASN A 132 -3.78 22.69 -1.67
CA ASN A 132 -4.54 23.82 -2.18
C ASN A 132 -6.00 23.37 -2.41
N SER A 133 -6.94 24.11 -1.83
CA SER A 133 -8.37 23.77 -1.75
C SER A 133 -9.20 24.01 -3.02
N SER A 134 -8.63 24.61 -4.07
CA SER A 134 -9.40 25.15 -5.22
C SER A 134 -9.26 24.35 -6.52
N GLN A 135 -9.26 23.00 -6.48
CA GLN A 135 -9.02 22.14 -7.66
C GLN A 135 -9.89 20.87 -7.66
N THR A 136 -10.50 20.53 -8.81
CA THR A 136 -11.48 19.43 -9.00
C THR A 136 -11.22 18.59 -10.28
N ASP A 137 -11.84 17.38 -10.36
CA ASP A 137 -12.13 16.54 -11.57
C ASP A 137 -10.95 15.73 -12.21
N GLU A 138 -11.06 14.59 -12.95
CA GLU A 138 -12.06 13.47 -13.12
C GLU A 138 -11.38 12.21 -13.83
N PRO A 139 -12.04 11.02 -14.02
CA PRO A 139 -11.46 9.69 -14.44
C PRO A 139 -11.86 9.22 -15.89
N PRO A 140 -11.71 7.95 -16.40
CA PRO A 140 -11.19 6.66 -15.85
C PRO A 140 -10.20 5.81 -16.75
N LEU A 141 -9.84 4.58 -16.28
CA LEU A 141 -8.79 3.64 -16.77
C LEU A 141 -9.26 2.45 -17.67
N ASP A 142 -8.33 1.82 -18.42
CA ASP A 142 -8.44 0.51 -19.13
C ASP A 142 -7.18 -0.37 -18.87
N PHE A 143 -7.30 -1.71 -18.80
CA PHE A 143 -6.28 -2.60 -18.19
C PHE A 143 -5.66 -3.70 -19.10
N ASP A 144 -4.33 -3.81 -19.07
CA ASP A 144 -3.52 -4.90 -19.65
C ASP A 144 -3.34 -6.13 -18.75
N ARG A 145 -3.18 -7.30 -19.37
CA ARG A 145 -3.32 -8.61 -18.72
C ARG A 145 -2.03 -9.42 -18.75
N ARG A 146 -1.23 -9.29 -17.70
CA ARG A 146 -0.01 -10.10 -17.48
C ARG A 146 -0.03 -10.80 -16.13
N PHE A 147 -0.36 -10.07 -15.07
CA PHE A 147 -0.67 -10.62 -13.76
C PHE A 147 -2.13 -11.11 -13.73
N HIS A 148 -2.35 -12.32 -13.23
CA HIS A 148 -3.67 -12.99 -13.28
C HIS A 148 -3.94 -13.91 -12.08
N TYR A 149 -2.91 -14.20 -11.27
CA TYR A 149 -3.03 -14.96 -10.03
C TYR A 149 -2.74 -14.03 -8.84
N MET A 150 -3.62 -14.01 -7.85
CA MET A 150 -3.54 -13.13 -6.67
C MET A 150 -3.39 -13.99 -5.41
N ALA A 151 -2.57 -13.55 -4.46
CA ALA A 151 -2.45 -14.14 -3.12
C ALA A 151 -2.52 -13.06 -2.03
N VAL A 152 -3.41 -13.27 -1.04
CA VAL A 152 -3.67 -12.31 0.07
C VAL A 152 -3.65 -12.97 1.46
N SER A 153 -3.76 -14.30 1.53
CA SER A 153 -3.36 -15.13 2.68
C SER A 153 -3.02 -16.53 2.19
N ASP A 154 -2.51 -17.41 3.07
CA ASP A 154 -2.16 -18.78 2.68
C ASP A 154 -3.37 -19.56 2.13
N GLU A 155 -4.56 -19.30 2.68
CA GLU A 155 -5.84 -19.92 2.33
C GLU A 155 -6.58 -19.17 1.21
N ARG A 156 -6.13 -17.97 0.82
CA ARG A 156 -6.80 -17.08 -0.13
C ARG A 156 -5.85 -16.69 -1.26
N GLN A 157 -5.73 -17.62 -2.19
CA GLN A 157 -4.94 -17.48 -3.41
C GLN A 157 -5.75 -18.05 -4.58
N ARG A 158 -5.82 -17.34 -5.71
CA ARG A 158 -6.64 -17.76 -6.86
C ARG A 158 -6.24 -17.08 -8.16
N VAL A 159 -6.63 -17.70 -9.29
CA VAL A 159 -6.79 -16.97 -10.55
C VAL A 159 -7.95 -15.99 -10.39
N MET A 160 -7.74 -14.76 -10.83
CA MET A 160 -8.69 -13.67 -10.70
C MET A 160 -9.42 -13.40 -12.03
N PRO A 161 -10.71 -13.00 -11.98
CA PRO A 161 -11.39 -12.46 -13.15
C PRO A 161 -10.76 -11.14 -13.59
N THR A 162 -10.88 -10.83 -14.87
CA THR A 162 -10.49 -9.54 -15.43
C THR A 162 -11.63 -8.53 -15.28
N GLN A 163 -11.31 -7.24 -15.40
CA GLN A 163 -12.31 -6.17 -15.40
C GLN A 163 -13.36 -6.37 -16.52
N GLU A 164 -12.96 -6.83 -17.71
CA GLU A 164 -13.88 -7.14 -18.82
C GLU A 164 -14.81 -8.32 -18.50
N ASP A 165 -14.33 -9.34 -17.78
CA ASP A 165 -15.18 -10.47 -17.33
C ASP A 165 -16.27 -9.99 -16.36
N ARG A 166 -15.92 -9.02 -15.51
CA ARG A 166 -16.83 -8.37 -14.57
C ARG A 166 -17.82 -7.45 -15.29
N GLU A 167 -17.40 -6.71 -16.31
CA GLU A 167 -18.26 -5.84 -17.13
C GLU A 167 -19.28 -6.63 -17.98
N LYS A 168 -18.91 -7.82 -18.46
CA LYS A 168 -19.82 -8.78 -19.12
C LYS A 168 -20.69 -9.57 -18.13
N GLY A 169 -20.38 -9.50 -16.84
CA GLY A 169 -21.06 -10.19 -15.77
C GLY A 169 -22.42 -9.60 -15.42
N LYS A 170 -23.12 -10.24 -14.48
CA LYS A 170 -24.39 -9.75 -13.93
C LYS A 170 -24.16 -9.20 -12.53
N VAL A 171 -24.29 -7.89 -12.36
CA VAL A 171 -24.35 -7.24 -11.05
C VAL A 171 -25.50 -7.84 -10.22
N LEU A 172 -25.23 -8.14 -8.96
CA LEU A 172 -26.19 -8.75 -8.02
C LEU A 172 -26.86 -7.67 -7.15
N GLY A 173 -27.22 -7.99 -5.91
CA GLY A 173 -27.91 -7.06 -5.01
C GLY A 173 -27.09 -5.83 -4.60
N PHE A 174 -25.77 -5.87 -4.78
CA PHE A 174 -24.83 -4.78 -4.50
C PHE A 174 -23.89 -4.60 -5.69
N LYS A 175 -23.48 -3.36 -6.00
CA LYS A 175 -22.57 -3.05 -7.12
C LYS A 175 -21.19 -3.69 -6.99
N GLU A 176 -20.80 -4.01 -5.75
CA GLU A 176 -19.55 -4.69 -5.43
C GLU A 176 -19.57 -6.18 -5.78
N ALA A 177 -20.74 -6.82 -5.93
CA ALA A 177 -20.90 -8.25 -6.19
C ALA A 177 -21.39 -8.53 -7.64
N VAL A 178 -20.61 -9.28 -8.40
CA VAL A 178 -20.88 -9.58 -9.82
C VAL A 178 -20.77 -11.06 -10.11
N LEU A 179 -21.84 -11.66 -10.64
CA LEU A 179 -21.86 -13.03 -11.14
C LEU A 179 -21.18 -13.11 -12.52
N LEU A 180 -20.15 -13.94 -12.64
CA LEU A 180 -19.39 -14.16 -13.86
C LEU A 180 -20.16 -15.09 -14.81
N THR A 181 -20.87 -14.52 -15.77
CA THR A 181 -21.76 -15.25 -16.70
C THR A 181 -21.03 -15.82 -17.92
N ASN A 182 -20.04 -15.10 -18.44
CA ASN A 182 -19.25 -15.48 -19.62
C ASN A 182 -17.79 -14.97 -19.54
N PRO A 183 -17.01 -15.38 -18.52
CA PRO A 183 -15.61 -15.00 -18.37
C PRO A 183 -14.70 -15.63 -19.43
N ALA A 184 -13.58 -14.96 -19.73
CA ALA A 184 -12.52 -15.42 -20.63
C ALA A 184 -11.81 -16.69 -20.13
N ASN A 185 -11.75 -16.90 -18.81
CA ASN A 185 -11.41 -18.19 -18.21
C ASN A 185 -12.73 -18.94 -17.88
N PRO A 186 -13.07 -20.04 -18.58
CA PRO A 186 -14.32 -20.78 -18.36
C PRO A 186 -14.49 -21.33 -16.94
N ASP A 187 -13.40 -21.62 -16.23
CA ASP A 187 -13.44 -22.18 -14.88
C ASP A 187 -14.06 -21.21 -13.85
N LEU A 188 -14.00 -19.90 -14.14
CA LEU A 188 -14.59 -18.85 -13.31
C LEU A 188 -16.12 -18.69 -13.52
N LYS A 189 -16.71 -19.43 -14.46
CA LYS A 189 -18.10 -19.25 -14.86
C LYS A 189 -19.06 -19.73 -13.78
N GLY A 190 -19.95 -18.83 -13.34
CA GLY A 190 -20.89 -19.07 -12.26
C GLY A 190 -20.37 -18.64 -10.88
N GLU A 191 -19.11 -18.23 -10.76
CA GLU A 191 -18.60 -17.61 -9.54
C GLU A 191 -19.12 -16.17 -9.37
N VAL A 192 -19.07 -15.67 -8.13
CA VAL A 192 -19.32 -14.26 -7.81
C VAL A 192 -18.00 -13.59 -7.45
N ASP A 193 -17.65 -12.55 -8.18
CA ASP A 193 -16.55 -11.63 -7.86
C ASP A 193 -17.08 -10.53 -6.94
N ASP A 194 -16.55 -10.43 -5.71
CA ASP A 194 -16.87 -9.38 -4.75
C ASP A 194 -15.62 -8.63 -4.31
N LYS A 195 -15.66 -7.29 -4.40
CA LYS A 195 -14.60 -6.37 -3.94
C LYS A 195 -14.06 -6.73 -2.55
N TYR A 196 -14.95 -7.11 -1.63
CA TYR A 196 -14.64 -7.31 -0.22
C TYR A 196 -14.08 -8.70 0.11
N PHE A 197 -14.07 -9.65 -0.82
CA PHE A 197 -13.36 -10.93 -0.64
C PHE A 197 -11.83 -10.75 -0.52
N TYR A 198 -11.32 -9.62 -1.03
CA TYR A 198 -9.91 -9.24 -1.01
C TYR A 198 -9.53 -8.32 0.17
N ALA A 199 -10.44 -8.16 1.14
CA ALA A 199 -10.13 -7.49 2.40
C ALA A 199 -9.35 -8.42 3.35
N ASN A 200 -8.50 -7.85 4.22
CA ASN A 200 -7.81 -8.61 5.27
C ASN A 200 -7.74 -7.78 6.55
N ASP A 201 -7.65 -8.43 7.71
CA ASP A 201 -7.42 -7.73 8.97
C ASP A 201 -6.00 -7.14 8.93
N ASN A 202 -5.84 -5.87 9.29
CA ASN A 202 -4.54 -5.18 9.23
C ASN A 202 -3.42 -5.97 9.92
N ILE A 203 -3.67 -6.60 11.07
CA ILE A 203 -2.69 -7.43 11.80
C ILE A 203 -2.20 -8.67 11.02
N LYS A 204 -3.03 -9.20 10.10
CA LYS A 204 -2.71 -10.35 9.23
C LYS A 204 -2.10 -9.91 7.90
N ASP A 205 -2.44 -8.71 7.43
CA ASP A 205 -1.96 -8.12 6.18
C ASP A 205 -0.49 -7.67 6.27
N LYS A 206 0.43 -8.62 6.13
CA LYS A 206 1.89 -8.36 6.11
C LYS A 206 2.52 -8.50 4.73
N VAL A 207 1.91 -9.30 3.85
CA VAL A 207 2.33 -9.45 2.46
C VAL A 207 1.16 -9.92 1.62
N HIS A 208 1.00 -9.30 0.45
CA HIS A 208 -0.02 -9.64 -0.54
C HIS A 208 0.45 -9.20 -1.93
N GLY A 209 -0.15 -9.75 -2.98
CA GLY A 209 0.22 -9.38 -4.33
C GLY A 209 -0.20 -10.36 -5.40
N TRP A 210 0.54 -10.33 -6.50
CA TRP A 210 0.17 -10.97 -7.76
C TRP A 210 1.32 -11.72 -8.41
N VAL A 211 0.98 -12.76 -9.16
CA VAL A 211 1.88 -13.53 -10.00
C VAL A 211 1.47 -13.39 -11.48
N CYS A 212 2.47 -13.08 -12.30
CA CYS A 212 2.47 -13.26 -13.75
C CYS A 212 3.10 -14.63 -14.06
N SER A 213 2.58 -15.36 -15.05
CA SER A 213 3.10 -16.67 -15.49
C SER A 213 4.07 -16.53 -16.67
N ASN A 214 3.97 -15.46 -17.44
CA ASN A 214 4.83 -15.22 -18.59
C ASN A 214 5.26 -13.74 -18.71
N PRO A 215 6.48 -13.38 -18.26
CA PRO A 215 7.42 -14.23 -17.52
C PRO A 215 6.95 -14.55 -16.08
N PRO A 216 7.46 -15.63 -15.46
CA PRO A 216 7.06 -16.04 -14.12
C PRO A 216 7.64 -15.09 -13.05
N VAL A 217 6.86 -14.07 -12.68
CA VAL A 217 7.25 -12.96 -11.82
C VAL A 217 6.18 -12.68 -10.77
N GLY A 218 6.61 -12.52 -9.52
CA GLY A 218 5.77 -12.03 -8.43
C GLY A 218 5.95 -10.53 -8.21
N PHE A 219 4.85 -9.83 -7.99
CA PHE A 219 4.80 -8.46 -7.51
C PHE A 219 4.12 -8.45 -6.15
N TRP A 220 4.82 -8.02 -5.10
CA TRP A 220 4.35 -8.11 -3.72
C TRP A 220 4.43 -6.76 -3.03
N MET A 221 3.34 -6.37 -2.36
CA MET A 221 3.37 -5.34 -1.33
C MET A 221 3.67 -6.02 0.01
N ILE A 222 4.63 -5.49 0.76
CA ILE A 222 4.98 -5.96 2.11
C ILE A 222 4.76 -4.81 3.09
N ASN A 223 4.00 -5.10 4.14
CA ASN A 223 3.64 -4.22 5.24
C ASN A 223 4.28 -4.75 6.54
N PRO A 224 5.49 -4.30 6.92
CA PRO A 224 6.22 -4.87 8.06
C PRO A 224 5.51 -4.60 9.40
N ARG A 225 4.80 -3.47 9.49
CA ARG A 225 4.06 -3.00 10.67
C ARG A 225 2.82 -2.22 10.25
N ASN A 226 1.90 -2.07 11.21
CA ASN A 226 0.63 -1.36 11.05
C ASN A 226 0.53 -0.09 11.92
N GLU A 227 1.63 0.41 12.48
CA GLU A 227 1.60 1.55 13.42
C GLU A 227 1.12 2.87 12.80
N PHE A 228 1.14 2.98 11.48
CA PHE A 228 0.60 4.11 10.72
C PHE A 228 -0.88 3.93 10.30
N ARG A 229 -1.46 2.72 10.41
CA ARG A 229 -2.85 2.43 10.04
C ARG A 229 -3.82 2.79 11.17
N THR A 230 -5.10 2.94 10.84
CA THR A 230 -6.16 3.39 11.77
C THR A 230 -7.15 2.28 12.13
N GLY A 231 -7.93 2.48 13.20
CA GLY A 231 -8.91 1.51 13.71
C GLY A 231 -8.34 0.24 14.34
N GLY A 232 -7.04 0.23 14.66
CA GLY A 232 -6.40 -0.86 15.40
C GLY A 232 -6.18 -2.16 14.59
N PRO A 233 -5.82 -3.26 15.28
CA PRO A 233 -5.29 -4.48 14.63
C PRO A 233 -6.31 -5.24 13.78
N PHE A 234 -7.60 -5.18 14.14
CA PHE A 234 -8.67 -5.92 13.47
C PHE A 234 -9.47 -5.09 12.46
N LYS A 235 -9.12 -3.82 12.24
CA LYS A 235 -9.65 -3.06 11.11
C LYS A 235 -9.33 -3.83 9.83
N GLN A 236 -10.37 -4.06 9.03
CA GLN A 236 -10.26 -4.69 7.73
C GLN A 236 -10.08 -3.63 6.65
N ASP A 237 -9.17 -3.92 5.71
CA ASP A 237 -8.95 -3.09 4.54
C ASP A 237 -8.57 -3.91 3.31
N LEU A 238 -8.73 -3.28 2.15
CA LEU A 238 -8.53 -3.93 0.85
C LEU A 238 -7.04 -4.10 0.56
N THR A 239 -6.69 -5.30 0.11
CA THR A 239 -5.34 -5.64 -0.37
C THR A 239 -5.25 -5.59 -1.91
N SER A 240 -6.38 -5.82 -2.59
CA SER A 240 -6.47 -6.03 -4.03
C SER A 240 -7.84 -5.60 -4.58
N HIS A 241 -7.97 -5.55 -5.90
CA HIS A 241 -9.23 -5.41 -6.64
C HIS A 241 -9.35 -6.50 -7.73
N VAL A 242 -10.43 -6.46 -8.52
CA VAL A 242 -10.57 -7.19 -9.79
C VAL A 242 -9.51 -6.74 -10.80
N GLY A 243 -9.01 -7.66 -11.63
CA GLY A 243 -7.81 -7.41 -12.44
C GLY A 243 -6.56 -7.13 -11.57
N PRO A 244 -5.37 -6.96 -12.18
CA PRO A 244 -4.09 -6.97 -11.47
C PRO A 244 -3.77 -5.68 -10.69
N THR A 245 -4.61 -5.34 -9.72
CA THR A 245 -4.50 -4.15 -8.88
C THR A 245 -3.96 -4.53 -7.51
N VAL A 246 -2.87 -3.90 -7.07
CA VAL A 246 -2.38 -3.97 -5.69
C VAL A 246 -2.76 -2.68 -4.96
N LEU A 247 -3.33 -2.81 -3.76
CA LEU A 247 -3.60 -1.68 -2.88
C LEU A 247 -2.71 -1.73 -1.65
N SER A 248 -2.19 -0.57 -1.23
CA SER A 248 -1.68 -0.37 0.13
C SER A 248 -2.53 0.68 0.82
N VAL A 249 -3.59 0.22 1.51
CA VAL A 249 -4.51 1.13 2.21
C VAL A 249 -3.94 1.48 3.58
N PHE A 250 -3.86 2.78 3.85
CA PHE A 250 -3.39 3.36 5.11
C PHE A 250 -4.54 3.85 5.99
N PHE A 251 -5.54 4.46 5.35
CA PHE A 251 -6.69 5.09 5.96
C PHE A 251 -7.92 4.77 5.11
N SER A 252 -9.04 4.38 5.74
CA SER A 252 -10.31 4.20 5.04
C SER A 252 -11.50 4.16 5.99
N THR A 253 -12.68 4.39 5.43
CA THR A 253 -13.97 4.14 6.10
C THR A 253 -14.46 2.69 5.96
N HIS A 254 -13.70 1.79 5.31
CA HIS A 254 -14.10 0.39 5.14
C HIS A 254 -14.34 -0.26 6.52
N TYR A 255 -15.48 -0.93 6.68
CA TYR A 255 -15.92 -1.63 7.90
C TYR A 255 -16.06 -0.77 9.18
N ALA A 256 -15.91 0.56 9.09
CA ALA A 256 -15.99 1.47 10.23
C ALA A 256 -16.79 2.76 9.96
N GLY A 257 -17.10 3.07 8.70
CA GLY A 257 -17.84 4.27 8.33
C GLY A 257 -17.09 5.57 8.60
N GLU A 258 -17.85 6.64 8.78
CA GLU A 258 -17.36 8.01 8.87
C GLU A 258 -16.53 8.30 10.13
N ASP A 259 -16.57 7.44 11.14
CA ASP A 259 -15.85 7.67 12.40
C ASP A 259 -14.33 7.50 12.24
N LEU A 260 -13.90 6.74 11.23
CA LEU A 260 -12.49 6.64 10.81
C LEU A 260 -12.12 7.48 9.57
N ALA A 261 -13.04 8.32 9.08
CA ALA A 261 -12.68 9.30 8.06
C ALA A 261 -11.79 10.38 8.68
N ILE A 262 -10.60 10.61 8.12
CA ILE A 262 -9.71 11.70 8.54
C ILE A 262 -10.40 13.03 8.25
N LYS A 263 -10.62 13.81 9.30
CA LYS A 263 -11.27 15.14 9.26
C LYS A 263 -10.29 16.18 9.79
N PHE A 264 -9.97 17.18 8.99
CA PHE A 264 -9.12 18.30 9.39
C PHE A 264 -9.97 19.52 9.74
N GLN A 265 -9.67 20.16 10.88
CA GLN A 265 -10.26 21.45 11.24
C GLN A 265 -9.49 22.61 10.59
N HIS A 266 -10.13 23.78 10.50
CA HIS A 266 -9.51 24.99 9.98
C HIS A 266 -8.30 25.39 10.85
N GLY A 267 -7.10 25.40 10.26
CA GLY A 267 -5.85 25.70 10.98
C GLY A 267 -5.30 24.54 11.82
N GLU A 268 -5.84 23.32 11.69
CA GLU A 268 -5.28 22.14 12.32
C GLU A 268 -3.95 21.74 11.65
N ALA A 269 -2.84 21.96 12.34
CA ALA A 269 -1.54 21.43 11.94
C ALA A 269 -1.49 19.92 12.25
N TRP A 270 -1.24 19.10 11.23
CA TRP A 270 -1.14 17.65 11.38
C TRP A 270 0.03 17.09 10.57
N LYS A 271 0.72 16.10 11.13
CA LYS A 271 1.83 15.38 10.51
C LYS A 271 1.82 13.92 10.97
N LYS A 272 1.93 12.99 10.03
CA LYS A 272 2.07 11.55 10.31
C LYS A 272 2.97 10.92 9.25
N VAL A 273 3.89 10.06 9.68
CA VAL A 273 4.68 9.23 8.76
C VAL A 273 3.88 7.97 8.45
N VAL A 274 3.85 7.59 7.17
CA VAL A 274 3.08 6.46 6.66
C VAL A 274 4.02 5.51 5.93
N GLY A 275 4.00 4.23 6.32
CA GLY A 275 5.06 3.30 5.96
C GLY A 275 6.30 3.44 6.85
N PRO A 276 7.50 3.02 6.38
CA PRO A 276 7.78 2.54 5.03
C PRO A 276 6.99 1.28 4.64
N VAL A 277 6.64 1.18 3.36
CA VAL A 277 6.07 -0.02 2.74
C VAL A 277 6.95 -0.46 1.57
N PHE A 278 6.90 -1.75 1.26
CA PHE A 278 7.91 -2.40 0.43
C PHE A 278 7.27 -3.00 -0.81
N VAL A 279 7.86 -2.73 -1.98
CA VAL A 279 7.57 -3.47 -3.20
C VAL A 279 8.68 -4.51 -3.38
N TYR A 280 8.31 -5.78 -3.27
CA TYR A 280 9.21 -6.91 -3.49
C TYR A 280 8.91 -7.57 -4.82
N LEU A 281 9.94 -7.76 -5.64
CA LEU A 281 9.88 -8.47 -6.92
C LEU A 281 10.73 -9.73 -6.84
N ASN A 282 10.17 -10.85 -7.28
CA ASN A 282 10.89 -12.11 -7.41
C ASN A 282 10.50 -12.85 -8.69
N SER A 283 11.34 -13.78 -9.11
CA SER A 283 11.15 -14.57 -10.33
C SER A 283 11.76 -15.96 -10.18
N ASP A 284 11.04 -16.98 -10.63
CA ASP A 284 11.49 -18.37 -10.62
C ASP A 284 10.83 -19.12 -11.78
N ALA A 285 11.61 -19.84 -12.60
CA ALA A 285 11.09 -20.52 -13.78
C ALA A 285 10.05 -21.60 -13.43
N SER A 286 10.21 -22.27 -12.28
CA SER A 286 9.28 -23.29 -11.78
C SER A 286 7.92 -22.71 -11.36
N ALA A 287 7.81 -21.40 -11.18
CA ALA A 287 6.54 -20.76 -10.84
C ALA A 287 5.51 -20.74 -12.00
N LYS A 288 5.91 -21.14 -13.22
CA LYS A 288 4.98 -21.44 -14.31
C LYS A 288 4.06 -22.61 -14.00
N GLU A 289 4.59 -23.62 -13.31
CA GLU A 289 3.86 -24.84 -12.90
C GLU A 289 3.35 -24.72 -11.46
N ASN A 290 4.10 -24.03 -10.59
CA ASN A 290 3.76 -23.85 -9.19
C ASN A 290 3.94 -22.39 -8.70
N PRO A 291 2.95 -21.50 -8.92
CA PRO A 291 2.99 -20.10 -8.48
C PRO A 291 3.31 -19.89 -6.99
N SER A 292 2.99 -20.87 -6.13
CA SER A 292 3.21 -20.77 -4.67
C SER A 292 4.67 -20.65 -4.26
N ILE A 293 5.62 -20.97 -5.14
CA ILE A 293 7.07 -20.77 -4.93
C ILE A 293 7.37 -19.28 -4.73
N LEU A 294 6.79 -18.41 -5.57
CA LEU A 294 7.00 -16.95 -5.49
C LEU A 294 6.36 -16.36 -4.23
N TRP A 295 5.18 -16.86 -3.84
CA TRP A 295 4.52 -16.49 -2.59
C TRP A 295 5.32 -16.92 -1.35
N THR A 296 5.85 -18.15 -1.35
CA THR A 296 6.66 -18.67 -0.23
C THR A 296 7.94 -17.86 -0.03
N ASP A 297 8.60 -17.48 -1.12
CA ASP A 297 9.76 -16.60 -1.11
C ASP A 297 9.40 -15.16 -0.68
N ALA A 298 8.26 -14.62 -1.11
CA ALA A 298 7.74 -13.33 -0.64
C ALA A 298 7.43 -13.33 0.87
N LYS A 299 6.84 -14.41 1.42
CA LYS A 299 6.66 -14.59 2.86
C LYS A 299 7.99 -14.66 3.61
N LYS A 300 9.00 -15.33 3.05
CA LYS A 300 10.35 -15.35 3.63
C LYS A 300 10.94 -13.93 3.68
N ARG A 301 10.76 -13.14 2.61
CA ARG A 301 11.19 -11.74 2.59
C ARG A 301 10.43 -10.88 3.60
N MET A 302 9.10 -11.01 3.67
CA MET A 302 8.26 -10.30 4.64
C MET A 302 8.73 -10.54 6.08
N ASN A 303 9.09 -11.77 6.45
CA ASN A 303 9.62 -12.07 7.78
C ASN A 303 10.96 -11.36 8.07
N GLN A 304 11.81 -11.17 7.06
CA GLN A 304 13.06 -10.39 7.20
C GLN A 304 12.76 -8.90 7.41
N GLU A 305 11.78 -8.35 6.70
CA GLU A 305 11.36 -6.96 6.87
C GLU A 305 10.72 -6.70 8.23
N VAL A 306 9.83 -7.59 8.68
CA VAL A 306 9.22 -7.54 10.02
C VAL A 306 10.30 -7.58 11.12
N ALA A 307 11.33 -8.40 10.96
CA ALA A 307 12.45 -8.51 11.89
C ALA A 307 13.43 -7.32 11.82
N SER A 308 13.45 -6.59 10.72
CA SER A 308 14.31 -5.41 10.51
C SER A 308 13.65 -4.09 10.95
N TRP A 309 12.39 -4.12 11.41
CA TRP A 309 11.68 -2.94 11.87
C TRP A 309 12.05 -2.56 13.33
N PRO A 310 12.23 -1.27 13.65
CA PRO A 310 12.22 -0.11 12.75
C PRO A 310 13.56 0.05 12.02
N TYR A 311 13.52 0.69 10.86
CA TYR A 311 14.67 0.78 9.97
C TYR A 311 15.61 1.93 10.34
N GLU A 312 16.91 1.73 10.14
CA GLU A 312 17.92 2.76 10.44
C GLU A 312 18.31 3.62 9.21
N PHE A 313 18.05 3.14 7.99
CA PHE A 313 18.36 3.88 6.75
C PHE A 313 17.50 5.12 6.44
N PRO A 314 16.22 5.27 6.89
CA PRO A 314 15.45 6.49 6.61
C PRO A 314 16.16 7.72 7.19
N LEU A 315 16.33 8.76 6.36
CA LEU A 315 17.01 9.99 6.76
C LEU A 315 16.05 11.11 7.18
N SER A 316 14.76 10.99 6.85
CA SER A 316 13.72 11.90 7.35
C SER A 316 13.72 12.00 8.89
N GLN A 317 13.83 13.22 9.42
CA GLN A 317 13.76 13.50 10.86
C GLN A 317 12.39 13.17 11.47
N ASP A 318 11.34 13.09 10.65
CA ASP A 318 10.00 12.71 11.08
C ASP A 318 9.87 11.18 11.29
N TYR A 319 10.78 10.37 10.74
CA TYR A 319 10.80 8.92 10.98
C TYR A 319 11.48 8.60 12.32
N ILE A 320 10.70 8.10 13.28
CA ILE A 320 11.20 7.73 14.61
C ILE A 320 12.01 6.43 14.53
N LYS A 321 13.32 6.50 14.82
CA LYS A 321 14.27 5.38 14.77
C LYS A 321 14.17 4.44 15.97
N SER A 322 14.91 3.33 15.95
CA SER A 322 14.88 2.31 17.01
C SER A 322 15.23 2.88 18.38
N ASN A 323 16.30 3.67 18.45
CA ASN A 323 16.79 4.33 19.67
C ASN A 323 15.90 5.47 20.21
N GLN A 324 14.84 5.85 19.48
CA GLN A 324 13.87 6.87 19.87
C GLN A 324 12.51 6.28 20.32
N ARG A 325 12.40 4.94 20.35
CA ARG A 325 11.15 4.24 20.72
C ARG A 325 11.24 3.62 22.10
N GLY A 326 10.14 3.69 22.84
CA GLY A 326 9.97 2.98 24.11
C GLY A 326 9.39 1.58 23.91
N THR A 327 9.64 0.70 24.87
CA THR A 327 9.01 -0.63 24.97
C THR A 327 8.31 -0.75 26.31
N VAL A 328 7.07 -1.23 26.31
CA VAL A 328 6.32 -1.58 27.53
C VAL A 328 6.38 -3.09 27.70
N THR A 329 6.83 -3.55 28.87
CA THR A 329 6.89 -4.95 29.26
C THR A 329 6.14 -5.16 30.58
N GLY A 330 5.46 -6.30 30.71
CA GLY A 330 4.67 -6.62 31.88
C GLY A 330 3.98 -7.98 31.74
N GLN A 331 3.14 -8.31 32.70
CA GLN A 331 2.31 -9.51 32.70
C GLN A 331 0.84 -9.10 32.73
N LEU A 332 0.03 -9.66 31.83
CA LEU A 332 -1.41 -9.49 31.84
C LEU A 332 -2.04 -10.73 32.48
N PHE A 333 -2.85 -10.51 33.51
CA PHE A 333 -3.70 -11.53 34.11
C PHE A 333 -5.17 -11.16 33.93
N VAL A 334 -6.02 -12.17 33.80
CA VAL A 334 -7.48 -12.04 33.68
C VAL A 334 -8.12 -12.60 34.94
N ASN A 335 -9.07 -11.85 35.51
CA ASN A 335 -9.92 -12.35 36.58
C ASN A 335 -11.21 -12.94 35.96
N ASP A 336 -11.23 -14.25 35.75
CA ASP A 336 -12.41 -14.99 35.34
C ASP A 336 -12.79 -16.00 36.42
N TRP A 337 -13.68 -15.56 37.31
CA TRP A 337 -14.13 -16.31 38.47
C TRP A 337 -14.92 -17.60 38.15
N PHE A 338 -15.39 -17.78 36.90
CA PHE A 338 -15.99 -19.03 36.44
C PHE A 338 -14.94 -20.10 36.13
N ILE A 339 -13.76 -19.69 35.66
CA ILE A 339 -12.65 -20.60 35.35
C ILE A 339 -11.77 -20.82 36.59
N ASN A 340 -11.42 -19.75 37.32
CA ASN A 340 -10.54 -19.82 38.49
C ASN A 340 -10.82 -18.66 39.46
N LYS A 341 -10.83 -18.95 40.77
CA LYS A 341 -10.95 -17.92 41.82
C LYS A 341 -9.68 -17.08 42.00
N ARG A 342 -8.59 -17.43 41.32
CA ARG A 342 -7.33 -16.67 41.25
C ARG A 342 -7.16 -16.14 39.83
N ASP A 343 -6.49 -15.00 39.72
CA ASP A 343 -6.11 -14.41 38.45
C ASP A 343 -5.31 -15.41 37.59
N VAL A 344 -5.72 -15.57 36.33
CA VAL A 344 -5.07 -16.47 35.37
C VAL A 344 -4.21 -15.68 34.40
N PRO A 345 -3.00 -16.14 34.03
CA PRO A 345 -2.22 -15.51 32.97
C PRO A 345 -3.03 -15.46 31.67
N ALA A 346 -3.05 -14.29 31.02
CA ALA A 346 -3.81 -14.12 29.80
C ALA A 346 -3.27 -15.00 28.66
N SER A 347 -4.17 -15.72 27.99
CA SER A 347 -3.88 -16.51 26.78
C SER A 347 -4.67 -15.95 25.60
N ASN A 348 -4.08 -15.94 24.40
CA ASN A 348 -4.67 -15.38 23.17
C ASN A 348 -5.13 -13.90 23.27
N ALA A 349 -4.57 -13.14 24.21
CA ALA A 349 -4.87 -11.72 24.41
C ALA A 349 -3.89 -10.82 23.63
N TYR A 350 -4.35 -9.62 23.30
CA TYR A 350 -3.57 -8.57 22.66
C TYR A 350 -3.42 -7.38 23.59
N ILE A 351 -2.23 -6.78 23.62
CA ILE A 351 -1.94 -5.54 24.34
C ILE A 351 -1.51 -4.51 23.30
N GLY A 352 -2.14 -3.35 23.31
CA GLY A 352 -1.80 -2.21 22.47
C GLY A 352 -1.51 -0.97 23.31
N LEU A 353 -0.77 -0.03 22.75
CA LEU A 353 -0.63 1.32 23.28
C LEU A 353 -1.45 2.25 22.39
N ALA A 354 -2.14 3.21 23.01
CA ALA A 354 -2.93 4.24 22.34
C ALA A 354 -2.68 5.59 23.05
N PRO A 355 -2.96 6.72 22.39
CA PRO A 355 -2.99 8.03 23.05
C PRO A 355 -3.96 8.03 24.24
N PRO A 356 -3.74 8.88 25.26
CA PRO A 356 -4.69 9.05 26.36
C PRO A 356 -6.06 9.52 25.85
N GLY A 357 -7.14 8.90 26.33
CA GLY A 357 -8.51 9.25 25.99
C GLY A 357 -9.53 8.33 26.68
N ASP A 358 -10.80 8.50 26.32
CA ASP A 358 -11.90 7.71 26.88
C ASP A 358 -11.78 6.20 26.57
N ALA A 359 -12.42 5.36 27.38
CA ALA A 359 -12.41 3.91 27.18
C ALA A 359 -12.98 3.54 25.79
N GLY A 360 -12.15 2.91 24.96
CA GLY A 360 -12.51 2.51 23.59
C GLY A 360 -12.18 3.54 22.50
N SER A 361 -11.74 4.76 22.83
CA SER A 361 -11.40 5.82 21.86
C SER A 361 -10.39 5.38 20.78
N TRP A 362 -9.46 4.48 21.14
CA TRP A 362 -8.48 3.89 20.23
C TRP A 362 -9.08 3.19 18.99
N GLN A 363 -10.35 2.77 19.05
CA GLN A 363 -11.05 2.13 17.92
C GLN A 363 -11.41 3.11 16.80
N ILE A 364 -11.58 4.40 17.15
CA ILE A 364 -11.91 5.49 16.23
C ILE A 364 -10.73 6.45 16.02
N GLU A 365 -9.57 6.18 16.63
CA GLU A 365 -8.38 7.01 16.46
C GLU A 365 -7.88 6.94 15.01
N ASN A 366 -7.74 8.11 14.40
CA ASN A 366 -7.43 8.28 12.99
C ASN A 366 -6.30 9.27 12.67
N LYS A 367 -5.88 10.10 13.63
CA LYS A 367 -4.82 11.10 13.41
C LYS A 367 -3.51 10.75 14.11
#